data_AF-A0A1E4TS37-F1
#
_entry.id   AF-A0A1E4TS37-F1
#
_cell.length_a   1.000
_cell.length_b   1.000
_cell.length_c   1.000
_cell.angle_alpha   90.00
_cell.angle_beta   90.00
_cell.angle_gamma   90.00
#
_symmetry.space_group_name_H-M   'P 1'
#
loop_
_entity.id
_entity.type
_entity.pdbx_description
1 polymer ?
#
loop_
_entity_poly.entity_id
_entity_poly.type
_entity_poly.pdbx_seq_one_letter_code
_entity_poly.pdbx_strand_id
1 'polypeptide(L)'
;MGGHGANAYMGWWGSMGSPPQKGITTYAVSPFAQDPLRGSLEKAVFNTWRRTRSQVLYIVIPGIIVWNIWAKARDYNEYLYTKAGREELERVNV
;
A
#
# COMPACT_ATOMS: atom_id res chain seq x y z
N MET A 1 -3.31 -13.41 -32.50
CA MET A 1 -3.85 -12.90 -31.22
C MET A 1 -4.42 -11.53 -31.49
N GLY A 2 -5.71 -11.30 -31.22
CA GLY A 2 -6.42 -10.07 -31.54
C GLY A 2 -5.74 -8.88 -30.89
N GLY A 3 -5.04 -8.07 -31.69
CA GLY A 3 -4.33 -6.89 -31.23
C GLY A 3 -5.29 -5.87 -30.65
N HIS A 4 -4.77 -5.08 -29.70
CA HIS A 4 -5.48 -3.96 -29.12
C HIS A 4 -6.17 -3.11 -30.21
N GLY A 5 -7.39 -2.64 -29.93
CA GLY A 5 -8.17 -1.83 -30.87
C GLY A 5 -7.43 -0.57 -31.32
N ALA A 6 -7.92 0.07 -32.39
CA ALA A 6 -7.34 1.30 -32.90
C ALA A 6 -7.18 2.35 -31.78
N ASN A 7 -5.98 2.94 -31.68
CA ASN A 7 -5.59 3.95 -30.68
C ASN A 7 -5.43 3.48 -29.22
N ALA A 8 -5.10 2.21 -28.97
CA ALA A 8 -4.67 1.80 -27.65
C ALA A 8 -3.30 2.40 -27.27
N TYR A 9 -3.12 2.73 -25.98
CA TYR A 9 -1.86 3.25 -25.44
C TYR A 9 -0.76 2.19 -25.25
N MET A 10 -0.99 0.96 -25.70
CA MET A 10 -0.05 -0.16 -25.59
C MET A 10 -0.20 -1.10 -26.78
N GLY A 11 0.93 -1.46 -27.41
CA GLY A 11 0.99 -2.41 -28.53
C GLY A 11 1.48 -3.79 -28.12
N TRP A 12 2.29 -4.44 -28.98
CA TRP A 12 2.84 -5.78 -28.75
C TRP A 12 4.38 -5.78 -28.81
N TRP A 13 5.01 -6.95 -28.63
CA TRP A 13 6.44 -7.13 -28.87
C TRP A 13 6.81 -6.64 -30.28
N GLY A 14 7.75 -5.69 -30.35
CA GLY A 14 8.16 -5.04 -31.60
C GLY A 14 7.41 -3.74 -31.94
N SER A 15 6.28 -3.43 -31.28
CA SER A 15 5.46 -2.24 -31.55
C SER A 15 4.78 -1.68 -30.30
N MET A 16 5.51 -1.59 -29.17
CA MET A 16 4.94 -1.27 -27.86
C MET A 16 4.22 0.09 -27.77
N GLY A 17 4.54 1.04 -28.65
CA GLY A 17 3.99 2.40 -28.62
C GLY A 17 4.80 3.39 -27.77
N SER A 18 5.99 2.99 -27.29
CA SER A 18 6.92 3.88 -26.60
C SER A 18 7.63 4.84 -27.56
N PRO A 19 8.19 5.96 -27.07
CA PRO A 19 9.13 6.77 -27.84
C PRO A 19 10.30 5.92 -28.38
N PRO A 20 10.89 6.28 -29.53
CA PRO A 20 12.05 5.58 -30.08
C PRO A 20 13.25 5.69 -29.12
N GLN A 21 13.91 4.57 -28.85
CA GLN A 21 15.09 4.49 -27.97
C GLN A 21 16.34 4.23 -28.81
N LYS A 22 17.39 5.03 -28.63
CA LYS A 22 18.68 4.87 -29.33
C LYS A 22 19.83 5.17 -28.38
N GLY A 23 20.89 4.36 -28.42
CA GLY A 23 22.11 4.56 -27.63
C GLY A 23 22.07 3.99 -26.20
N ILE A 24 21.01 3.26 -25.83
CA ILE A 24 20.93 2.57 -24.53
C ILE A 24 21.41 1.13 -24.73
N THR A 25 22.39 0.70 -23.92
CA THR A 25 22.88 -0.68 -23.91
C THR A 25 22.63 -1.31 -22.54
N THR A 26 21.99 -2.48 -22.55
CA THR A 26 21.63 -3.22 -21.33
C THR A 26 22.44 -4.51 -21.26
N TYR A 27 22.99 -4.80 -20.08
CA TYR A 27 23.74 -6.02 -19.81
C TYR A 27 23.02 -6.85 -18.75
N ALA A 28 23.07 -8.17 -18.89
CA ALA A 28 22.52 -9.11 -17.91
C ALA A 28 23.44 -10.32 -17.77
N VAL A 29 23.45 -10.94 -16.59
CA VAL A 29 24.17 -12.18 -16.31
C VAL A 29 23.15 -13.32 -16.19
N SER A 30 23.46 -14.49 -16.75
CA SER A 30 22.59 -15.67 -16.63
C SER A 30 22.26 -15.96 -15.16
N PRO A 31 20.99 -16.21 -14.79
CA PRO A 31 20.62 -16.57 -13.42
C PRO A 31 21.35 -17.81 -12.89
N PHE A 32 21.71 -18.75 -13.77
CA PHE A 32 22.47 -19.96 -13.42
C PHE A 32 23.95 -19.69 -13.10
N ALA A 33 24.44 -18.49 -13.42
CA ALA A 33 25.81 -18.05 -13.11
C ALA A 33 25.86 -17.11 -11.90
N GLN A 34 24.74 -16.91 -11.19
CA GLN A 34 24.65 -16.07 -10.01
C GLN A 34 24.29 -16.91 -8.78
N ASP A 35 24.77 -16.51 -7.61
CA ASP A 35 24.31 -17.09 -6.35
C ASP A 35 22.91 -16.54 -6.01
N PRO A 36 21.87 -17.39 -5.91
CA PRO A 36 20.53 -16.92 -5.60
C PRO A 36 20.48 -16.30 -4.21
N LEU A 37 19.81 -15.14 -4.09
CA LEU A 37 19.58 -14.43 -2.82
C LEU A 37 20.85 -13.98 -2.08
N ARG A 38 22.01 -13.96 -2.73
CA ARG A 38 23.26 -13.49 -2.10
C ARG A 38 23.13 -12.06 -1.59
N GLY A 39 23.39 -11.85 -0.29
CA GLY A 39 23.27 -10.55 0.37
C GLY A 39 21.83 -10.06 0.57
N SER A 40 20.83 -10.92 0.36
CA SER A 40 19.42 -10.57 0.54
C SER A 40 19.08 -10.17 1.98
N LEU A 41 19.57 -10.90 2.98
CA LEU A 41 19.29 -10.61 4.40
C LEU A 41 19.88 -9.26 4.85
N GLU A 42 21.16 -9.02 4.54
CA GLU A 42 21.82 -7.75 4.85
C GLU A 42 21.09 -6.58 4.19
N LYS A 43 20.78 -6.70 2.89
CA LYS A 43 20.06 -5.65 2.16
C LYS A 43 18.61 -5.51 2.62
N ALA A 44 17.95 -6.61 2.98
CA ALA A 44 16.55 -6.61 3.38
C ALA A 44 16.35 -5.78 4.64
N VAL A 45 17.20 -5.93 5.67
CA VAL A 45 17.03 -5.18 6.92
C VAL A 45 17.14 -3.68 6.69
N PHE A 46 18.27 -3.21 6.14
CA PHE A 46 18.50 -1.77 5.98
C PHE A 46 17.60 -1.13 4.93
N ASN A 47 17.36 -1.82 3.81
CA ASN A 47 16.51 -1.29 2.75
C ASN A 47 15.03 -1.28 3.14
N THR A 48 14.56 -2.28 3.89
CA THR A 48 13.17 -2.31 4.39
C THR A 48 12.96 -1.16 5.36
N TRP A 49 13.85 -0.96 6.34
CA TRP A 49 13.74 0.18 7.25
C TRP A 49 13.74 1.52 6.50
N ARG A 50 14.69 1.71 5.58
CA ARG A 50 14.79 2.94 4.76
C ARG A 50 13.50 3.21 3.98
N ARG A 51 12.84 2.18 3.45
CA ARG A 51 11.57 2.32 2.72
C ARG A 51 10.41 2.58 3.65
N THR A 52 10.29 1.81 4.74
CA THR A 52 9.19 1.92 5.70
C THR A 52 9.19 3.29 6.39
N ARG A 53 10.35 3.79 6.85
CA ARG A 53 10.40 5.08 7.56
C ARG A 53 9.88 6.25 6.74
N SER A 54 10.02 6.21 5.42
CA SER A 54 9.56 7.29 4.53
C SER A 54 8.05 7.27 4.31
N GLN A 55 7.39 6.15 4.62
CA GLN A 55 5.95 5.95 4.38
C GLN A 55 5.13 5.77 5.66
N VAL A 56 5.79 5.40 6.77
CA VAL A 56 5.12 5.01 8.02
C VAL A 56 4.16 6.07 8.53
N LEU A 57 4.50 7.36 8.40
CA LEU A 57 3.64 8.44 8.90
C LEU A 57 2.32 8.56 8.12
N TYR A 58 2.33 8.27 6.81
CA TYR A 58 1.12 8.29 6.00
C TYR A 58 0.13 7.16 6.37
N ILE A 59 0.60 6.12 7.05
CA ILE A 59 -0.23 5.00 7.51
C ILE A 59 -0.59 5.19 8.99
N VAL A 60 0.40 5.48 9.81
CA VAL A 60 0.26 5.55 11.27
C VAL A 60 -0.61 6.73 11.69
N ILE A 61 -0.46 7.91 11.08
CA ILE A 61 -1.25 9.08 11.47
C ILE A 61 -2.75 8.84 11.19
N PRO A 62 -3.19 8.45 9.97
CA PRO A 62 -4.59 8.12 9.73
C PRO A 62 -5.06 6.93 10.57
N GLY A 63 -4.23 5.90 10.74
CA GLY A 63 -4.56 4.73 11.56
C GLY A 63 -4.86 5.09 13.01
N ILE A 64 -4.04 5.94 13.63
CA ILE A 64 -4.26 6.43 15.01
C ILE A 64 -5.55 7.25 15.10
N ILE A 65 -5.80 8.14 14.12
CA ILE A 65 -7.01 8.97 14.12
C ILE A 65 -8.26 8.09 14.10
N VAL A 66 -8.33 7.15 13.14
CA VAL A 66 -9.48 6.23 13.01
C VAL A 66 -9.64 5.38 14.25
N TRP A 67 -8.55 4.82 14.78
CA TRP A 67 -8.59 4.00 15.98
C TRP A 67 -9.15 4.74 17.20
N ASN A 68 -8.74 5.98 17.42
CA ASN A 68 -9.21 6.77 18.56
C ASN A 68 -10.70 7.14 18.42
N ILE A 69 -11.14 7.53 17.22
CA ILE A 69 -12.56 7.82 16.96
C ILE A 69 -13.40 6.56 17.22
N TRP A 70 -12.98 5.42 16.67
CA TRP A 70 -13.68 4.16 16.84
C TRP A 70 -13.72 3.72 18.31
N ALA A 71 -12.59 3.76 19.02
CA ALA A 71 -12.53 3.38 20.43
C ALA A 71 -13.47 4.24 21.28
N LYS A 72 -13.46 5.56 21.09
CA LYS A 72 -14.35 6.47 21.81
C LYS A 72 -15.82 6.23 21.49
N ALA A 73 -16.15 6.00 20.22
CA ALA A 73 -17.53 5.72 19.81
C ALA A 73 -18.03 4.37 20.35
N ARG A 74 -17.19 3.34 20.33
CA ARG A 74 -17.48 2.01 20.89
C ARG A 74 -17.74 2.10 22.39
N ASP A 75 -16.84 2.73 23.13
CA ASP A 75 -16.94 2.80 24.60
C ASP A 75 -18.14 3.67 25.02
N TYR A 76 -18.44 4.74 24.27
CA TYR A 76 -19.63 5.56 24.49
C TYR A 76 -20.92 4.79 24.18
N ASN A 77 -20.94 4.04 23.08
CA ASN A 77 -22.07 3.18 22.74
C ASN A 77 -22.33 2.13 23.83
N GLU A 78 -21.27 1.48 24.32
CA GLU A 78 -21.38 0.53 25.43
C GLU A 78 -21.94 1.19 26.69
N TYR A 79 -21.44 2.38 27.06
CA TYR A 79 -21.96 3.16 28.19
C TYR A 79 -23.45 3.50 28.06
N LEU A 80 -23.92 3.94 26.89
CA LEU A 80 -25.32 4.29 26.66
C LEU A 80 -26.28 3.12 26.93
N TYR A 81 -25.85 1.89 26.65
CA TYR A 81 -26.64 0.68 26.91
C TYR A 81 -26.43 0.08 28.31
N THR A 82 -25.70 0.76 29.21
CA THR A 82 -25.65 0.40 30.62
C THR A 82 -26.83 0.98 31.41
N LYS A 83 -27.01 0.55 32.67
CA LYS A 83 -27.98 1.17 33.57
C LYS A 83 -27.67 2.65 33.85
N ALA A 84 -26.39 3.00 33.95
CA ALA A 84 -25.96 4.37 34.26
C ALA A 84 -26.20 5.34 33.09
N GLY A 85 -26.08 4.86 31.84
CA GLY A 85 -26.27 5.68 30.64
C GLY A 85 -27.71 5.82 30.14
N ARG A 86 -28.70 5.20 30.80
CA ARG A 86 -30.08 5.12 30.30
C ARG A 86 -30.73 6.49 30.06
N GLU A 87 -30.58 7.42 31.01
CA GLU A 87 -31.14 8.78 30.87
C GLU A 87 -30.54 9.51 29.66
N GLU A 88 -29.23 9.32 29.44
CA GLU A 88 -28.53 9.92 28.32
C GLU A 88 -28.93 9.27 26.99
N LEU A 89 -29.13 7.94 26.96
CA LEU A 89 -29.64 7.23 25.79
C LEU A 89 -31.04 7.71 25.41
N GLU A 90 -31.95 7.83 26.38
CA GLU A 90 -33.30 8.34 26.15
C GLU A 90 -33.29 9.78 25.62
N ARG A 91 -32.31 10.60 26.02
CA ARG A 91 -32.14 11.97 25.49
C ARG A 91 -31.64 12.02 24.04
N VAL A 92 -30.71 11.14 23.65
CA VAL A 92 -30.05 11.20 22.32
C VAL A 92 -30.73 10.32 21.25
N ASN A 93 -31.70 9.50 21.65
CA ASN A 93 -32.44 8.58 20.77
C ASN A 93 -33.81 9.14 20.30
N VAL A 94 -34.06 10.43 20.53
CA VAL A 94 -35.24 11.19 20.05
C VAL A 94 -34.82 12.08 18.90
#